data_AF-A0A8T6FFH6-F1
#
_entry.id   AF-A0A8T6FFH6-F1
#
_cell.length_a   1.000
_cell.length_b   1.000
_cell.length_c   1.000
_cell.angle_alpha   90.00
_cell.angle_beta   90.00
_cell.angle_gamma   90.00
#
_symmetry.space_group_name_H-M   'P 1'
#
loop_
_entity.id
_entity.type
_entity.pdbx_description
1 polymer ?
#
loop_
_entity_poly.entity_id
_entity_poly.type
_entity_poly.pdbx_seq_one_letter_code
_entity_poly.pdbx_strand_id
1 'polypeptide(L)'
;MEFTIDWQAVVRGCRMYWVEAMRYRPPAYRFLITEHELPNSKFLTHYDPSAANGPVIYRDGAWYWNGTCTSEFMVAADLPLARFSRMSFVDHHQQYCRGGQNPCRDQRMSAYDARLVTLSFVLAYSLHTIDHGIRYDTVGLEQDEVDQFVNLMTQRLTVMAERFRGRRTKKKSRAALIRGILALWSCRRFSDASVLASRFPSAEALQDELCDLIAEHFGLPSYQPTALWSA
;
A
#
# COMPACT_ATOMS: atom_id res chain seq x y z
N MET A 1 -0.95 1.39 5.25
CA MET A 1 -1.12 1.26 3.78
C MET A 1 -2.39 1.97 3.39
N GLU A 2 -2.37 2.68 2.28
CA GLU A 2 -3.48 3.46 1.76
C GLU A 2 -3.71 3.09 0.30
N PHE A 3 -4.97 3.12 -0.11
CA PHE A 3 -5.36 2.95 -1.50
C PHE A 3 -6.13 4.19 -1.97
N THR A 4 -5.72 4.74 -3.10
CA THR A 4 -6.44 5.83 -3.75
C THR A 4 -7.52 5.26 -4.64
N ILE A 5 -8.75 5.73 -4.46
CA ILE A 5 -9.91 5.37 -5.26
C ILE A 5 -10.47 6.60 -5.94
N ASP A 6 -11.03 6.44 -7.15
CA ASP A 6 -11.83 7.49 -7.77
C ASP A 6 -13.11 7.71 -6.95
N TRP A 7 -13.14 8.82 -6.23
CA TRP A 7 -14.29 9.23 -5.43
C TRP A 7 -15.58 9.27 -6.25
N GLN A 8 -15.55 9.79 -7.47
CA GLN A 8 -16.74 9.86 -8.31
C GLN A 8 -17.25 8.47 -8.69
N ALA A 9 -16.36 7.50 -8.92
CA ALA A 9 -16.77 6.13 -9.16
C ALA A 9 -17.43 5.46 -7.94
N VAL A 10 -17.10 5.89 -6.72
CA VAL A 10 -17.69 5.36 -5.47
C VAL A 10 -19.08 5.92 -5.20
N VAL A 11 -19.27 7.22 -5.39
CA VAL A 11 -20.54 7.89 -5.02
C VAL A 11 -21.59 7.90 -6.13
N ARG A 12 -21.22 7.56 -7.37
CA ARG A 12 -22.13 7.61 -8.51
C ARG A 12 -23.28 6.63 -8.35
N GLY A 13 -24.50 7.14 -8.45
CA GLY A 13 -25.72 6.32 -8.27
C GLY A 13 -26.03 5.97 -6.81
N CYS A 14 -25.17 6.37 -5.87
CA CYS A 14 -25.37 6.15 -4.46
C CYS A 14 -26.11 7.32 -3.81
N ARG A 15 -26.79 7.02 -2.71
CA ARG A 15 -27.38 7.96 -1.77
C ARG A 15 -26.45 8.12 -0.58
N MET A 16 -26.44 9.31 0.02
CA MET A 16 -25.63 9.63 1.18
C MET A 16 -26.53 9.86 2.39
N TYR A 17 -26.15 9.30 3.53
CA TYR A 17 -26.88 9.43 4.79
C TYR A 17 -25.93 9.90 5.88
N TRP A 18 -26.31 10.98 6.55
CA TRP A 18 -25.64 11.45 7.76
C TRP A 18 -25.83 10.44 8.88
N VAL A 19 -24.72 10.01 9.48
CA VAL A 19 -24.72 9.08 10.62
C VAL A 19 -24.54 9.87 11.92
N GLU A 20 -23.42 10.57 12.07
CA GLU A 20 -23.11 11.29 13.30
C GLU A 20 -22.00 12.35 13.10
N ALA A 21 -21.98 13.33 14.00
CA ALA A 21 -20.79 14.12 14.29
C ALA A 21 -20.11 13.54 15.54
N MET A 22 -18.82 13.24 15.42
CA MET A 22 -18.03 12.62 16.46
C MET A 22 -17.17 13.65 17.19
N ARG A 23 -17.21 13.60 18.52
CA ARG A 23 -16.28 14.36 19.37
C ARG A 23 -14.92 13.65 19.38
N TYR A 24 -14.12 13.90 18.36
CA TYR A 24 -12.76 13.40 18.21
C TYR A 24 -11.75 14.57 18.09
N ARG A 25 -10.44 14.29 18.09
CA ARG A 25 -9.40 15.29 17.80
C ARG A 25 -8.50 14.78 16.68
N PRO A 26 -8.57 15.36 15.46
CA PRO A 26 -9.53 16.41 15.04
C PRO A 26 -10.99 15.90 15.05
N PRO A 27 -11.99 16.80 15.16
CA PRO A 27 -13.40 16.41 15.07
C PRO A 27 -13.66 15.62 13.79
N ALA A 28 -14.55 14.64 13.85
CA ALA A 28 -14.90 13.82 12.69
C ALA A 28 -16.40 13.84 12.46
N TYR A 29 -16.82 13.57 11.24
CA TYR A 29 -18.20 13.28 10.90
C TYR A 29 -18.25 12.03 10.03
N ARG A 30 -19.37 11.31 10.07
CA ARG A 30 -19.52 10.07 9.34
C ARG A 30 -20.74 10.06 8.44
N PHE A 31 -20.53 9.60 7.21
CA PHE A 31 -21.57 9.32 6.24
C PHE A 31 -21.65 7.83 5.93
N LEU A 32 -22.85 7.36 5.62
CA LEU A 32 -23.12 6.09 4.97
C LEU A 32 -23.46 6.35 3.50
N ILE A 33 -22.81 5.63 2.60
CA ILE A 33 -23.01 5.69 1.15
C ILE A 33 -23.54 4.32 0.71
N THR A 34 -24.67 4.32 0.01
CA THR A 34 -25.32 3.07 -0.44
C THR A 34 -26.16 3.31 -1.68
N GLU A 35 -26.31 2.30 -2.53
CA GLU A 35 -27.25 2.33 -3.67
C GLU A 35 -28.72 2.18 -3.21
N HIS A 36 -28.93 1.68 -1.99
CA HIS A 36 -30.27 1.41 -1.48
C HIS A 36 -30.91 2.64 -0.85
N GLU A 37 -32.20 2.77 -1.06
CA GLU A 37 -33.02 3.70 -0.29
C GLU A 37 -33.23 3.13 1.11
N LEU A 38 -32.74 3.85 2.11
CA LEU A 38 -32.92 3.53 3.51
C LEU A 38 -34.03 4.39 4.12
N PRO A 39 -34.87 3.83 5.00
CA PRO A 39 -35.87 4.61 5.72
C PRO A 39 -35.17 5.63 6.62
N ASN A 40 -35.72 6.84 6.69
CA ASN A 40 -35.28 7.82 7.67
C ASN A 40 -35.44 7.24 9.08
N SER A 41 -34.40 7.39 9.90
CA SER A 41 -34.40 6.91 11.27
C SER A 41 -33.68 7.90 12.18
N LYS A 42 -33.76 7.69 13.49
CA LYS A 42 -32.98 8.49 14.45
C LYS A 42 -31.46 8.36 14.32
N PHE A 43 -30.98 7.39 13.53
CA PHE A 43 -29.55 7.10 13.34
C PHE A 43 -29.04 7.46 11.94
N LEU A 44 -29.95 7.64 10.98
CA LEU A 44 -29.63 7.89 9.58
C LEU A 44 -30.59 8.93 9.05
N THR A 45 -30.02 10.08 8.67
CA THR A 45 -30.76 11.17 8.02
C THR A 45 -30.26 11.30 6.60
N HIS A 46 -31.16 11.30 5.61
CA HIS A 46 -30.78 11.55 4.23
C HIS A 46 -29.98 12.85 4.11
N TYR A 47 -28.87 12.79 3.39
CA TYR A 47 -27.98 13.92 3.17
C TYR A 47 -27.91 14.21 1.67
N ASP A 48 -28.25 15.45 1.31
CA ASP A 48 -28.12 15.94 -0.07
C ASP A 48 -26.89 16.86 -0.17
N PRO A 49 -25.78 16.41 -0.79
CA PRO A 49 -24.59 17.22 -0.96
C PRO A 49 -24.80 18.48 -1.82
N SER A 50 -25.87 18.53 -2.63
CA SER A 50 -26.18 19.67 -3.49
C SER A 50 -26.90 20.81 -2.77
N ALA A 51 -27.53 20.53 -1.62
CA ALA A 51 -28.21 21.52 -0.78
C ALA A 51 -27.25 22.48 -0.05
N ALA A 52 -25.93 22.26 -0.15
CA ALA A 52 -24.85 23.12 0.37
C ALA A 52 -24.94 23.47 1.87
N ASN A 53 -25.54 22.60 2.69
CA ASN A 53 -25.82 22.84 4.11
C ASN A 53 -25.09 21.90 5.08
N GLY A 54 -23.94 21.33 4.68
CA GLY A 54 -23.15 20.46 5.56
C GLY A 54 -21.68 20.38 5.19
N PRO A 55 -20.92 19.46 5.81
CA PRO A 55 -19.47 19.45 5.72
C PRO A 55 -18.92 18.84 4.42
N VAL A 56 -19.76 18.27 3.56
CA VAL A 56 -19.40 17.72 2.24
C VAL A 56 -20.37 18.24 1.19
N ILE A 57 -19.90 19.05 0.25
CA ILE A 57 -20.75 19.75 -0.71
C ILE A 57 -20.38 19.29 -2.12
N TYR A 58 -21.40 19.09 -2.97
CA TYR A 58 -21.22 18.93 -4.41
C TYR A 58 -21.82 20.15 -5.13
N ARG A 59 -20.97 20.94 -5.79
CA ARG A 59 -21.38 22.15 -6.51
C ARG A 59 -20.56 22.33 -7.77
N ASP A 60 -21.20 22.73 -8.86
CA ASP A 60 -20.52 23.07 -10.13
C ASP A 60 -19.61 21.95 -10.66
N GLY A 61 -20.00 20.68 -10.47
CA GLY A 61 -19.21 19.52 -10.89
C GLY A 61 -18.07 19.13 -9.94
N ALA A 62 -17.86 19.86 -8.85
CA ALA A 62 -16.77 19.66 -7.91
C ALA A 62 -17.26 19.26 -6.50
N TRP A 63 -16.46 18.44 -5.83
CA TRP A 63 -16.67 18.06 -4.44
C TRP A 63 -15.81 18.93 -3.52
N TYR A 64 -16.41 19.43 -2.45
CA TYR A 64 -15.77 20.22 -1.41
C TYR A 64 -16.02 19.52 -0.08
N TRP A 65 -15.06 19.63 0.83
CA TRP A 65 -15.22 19.13 2.20
C TRP A 65 -14.61 20.10 3.21
N ASN A 66 -15.05 19.99 4.46
CA ASN A 66 -14.45 20.74 5.54
C ASN A 66 -13.08 20.15 5.92
N GLY A 67 -12.00 20.84 5.52
CA GLY A 67 -10.62 20.44 5.83
C GLY A 67 -10.21 20.56 7.30
N THR A 68 -11.04 21.12 8.18
CA THR A 68 -10.78 21.17 9.64
C THR A 68 -11.30 19.95 10.40
N CYS A 69 -11.99 19.05 9.71
CA CYS A 69 -12.55 17.82 10.27
C CYS A 69 -12.10 16.59 9.49
N THR A 70 -12.02 15.45 10.17
CA THR A 70 -11.86 14.15 9.51
C THR A 70 -13.18 13.75 8.86
N SER A 71 -13.13 13.43 7.57
CA SER A 71 -14.28 12.94 6.82
C SER A 71 -14.27 11.42 6.81
N GLU A 72 -15.21 10.77 7.50
CA GLU A 72 -15.33 9.31 7.50
C GLU A 72 -16.49 8.87 6.60
N PHE A 73 -16.24 7.96 5.66
CA PHE A 73 -17.25 7.43 4.75
C PHE A 73 -17.34 5.91 4.88
N MET A 74 -18.52 5.41 5.23
CA MET A 74 -18.84 3.98 5.16
C MET A 74 -19.52 3.72 3.83
N VAL A 75 -18.95 2.85 3.01
CA VAL A 75 -19.55 2.44 1.73
C VAL A 75 -20.17 1.06 1.94
N ALA A 76 -21.49 0.95 1.76
CA ALA A 76 -22.21 -0.32 1.85
C ALA A 76 -22.11 -1.09 0.53
N ALA A 77 -20.89 -1.36 0.09
CA ALA A 77 -20.57 -2.15 -1.09
C ALA A 77 -19.14 -2.69 -0.99
N ASP A 78 -18.82 -3.70 -1.79
CA ASP A 78 -17.46 -4.18 -1.93
C ASP A 78 -16.62 -3.19 -2.75
N LEU A 79 -15.42 -2.87 -2.25
CA LEU A 79 -14.42 -2.07 -2.96
C LEU A 79 -13.29 -2.98 -3.44
N PRO A 80 -13.38 -3.53 -4.67
CA PRO A 80 -12.38 -4.47 -5.16
C PRO A 80 -11.03 -3.79 -5.38
N LEU A 81 -9.95 -4.50 -5.04
CA LEU A 81 -8.58 -3.98 -5.17
C LEU A 81 -8.22 -3.54 -6.60
N ALA A 82 -8.87 -4.12 -7.60
CA ALA A 82 -8.73 -3.78 -9.02
C ALA A 82 -9.23 -2.37 -9.40
N ARG A 83 -9.90 -1.65 -8.49
CA ARG A 83 -10.45 -0.30 -8.76
C ARG A 83 -9.58 0.83 -8.18
N PHE A 84 -8.48 0.51 -7.51
CA PHE A 84 -7.61 1.53 -6.92
C PHE A 84 -6.62 2.06 -7.96
N SER A 85 -6.44 3.37 -8.02
CA SER A 85 -5.50 4.00 -8.95
C SER A 85 -4.08 4.10 -8.40
N ARG A 86 -3.92 3.94 -7.08
CA ARG A 86 -2.62 4.02 -6.41
C ARG A 86 -2.66 3.25 -5.10
N MET A 87 -1.56 2.59 -4.78
CA MET A 87 -1.24 2.07 -3.46
C MET A 87 -0.06 2.87 -2.89
N SER A 88 -0.18 3.30 -1.64
CA SER A 88 0.86 4.03 -0.92
C SER A 88 1.09 3.41 0.46
N PHE A 89 2.31 3.59 0.99
CA PHE A 89 2.64 3.16 2.33
C PHE A 89 2.67 4.36 3.28
N VAL A 90 2.09 4.18 4.47
CA VAL A 90 2.03 5.19 5.53
C VAL A 90 2.44 4.56 6.84
N ASP A 91 2.97 5.39 7.73
CA ASP A 91 3.33 4.97 9.07
C ASP A 91 2.09 4.55 9.84
N HIS A 92 2.19 3.42 10.54
CA HIS A 92 1.18 3.05 11.50
C HIS A 92 1.23 4.01 12.70
N HIS A 93 0.08 4.41 13.22
CA HIS A 93 0.02 5.24 14.43
C HIS A 93 0.77 4.55 15.59
N GLN A 94 1.59 5.32 16.33
CA GLN A 94 2.52 4.77 17.33
C GLN A 94 1.83 4.13 18.54
N GLN A 95 0.61 4.57 18.86
CA GLN A 95 -0.11 4.23 20.09
C GLN A 95 -1.49 3.59 19.88
N TYR A 96 -2.09 3.72 18.70
CA TYR A 96 -3.51 3.43 18.51
C TYR A 96 -3.72 2.61 17.24
N CYS A 97 -4.54 1.57 17.32
CA CYS A 97 -5.06 0.83 16.18
C CYS A 97 -6.50 0.42 16.52
N ARG A 98 -7.48 0.78 15.68
CA ARG A 98 -8.88 0.37 15.91
C ARG A 98 -9.20 -1.04 15.41
N GLY A 99 -8.39 -1.58 14.49
CA GLY A 99 -8.68 -2.83 13.79
C GLY A 99 -7.95 -4.09 14.29
N GLY A 100 -7.09 -3.98 15.32
CA GLY A 100 -6.27 -5.09 15.80
C GLY A 100 -6.62 -5.56 17.21
N GLN A 101 -6.19 -6.78 17.56
CA GLN A 101 -6.01 -7.16 18.96
C GLN A 101 -5.07 -6.15 19.64
N ASN A 102 -5.23 -5.94 20.96
CA ASN A 102 -4.32 -5.08 21.72
C ASN A 102 -3.21 -5.93 22.35
N PRO A 103 -1.91 -5.74 22.01
CA PRO A 103 -1.38 -4.75 21.07
C PRO A 103 -1.48 -5.19 19.59
N CYS A 104 -1.64 -4.21 18.71
CA CYS A 104 -1.68 -4.46 17.26
C CYS A 104 -0.29 -4.92 16.80
N ARG A 105 -0.24 -6.02 16.02
CA ARG A 105 1.01 -6.58 15.49
C ARG A 105 1.81 -5.58 14.63
N ASP A 106 1.12 -4.64 14.01
CA ASP A 106 1.70 -3.64 13.11
C ASP A 106 1.86 -2.27 13.79
N GLN A 107 1.59 -2.19 15.09
CA GLN A 107 1.80 -0.97 15.85
C GLN A 107 3.26 -0.51 15.74
N ARG A 108 3.46 0.78 15.43
CA ARG A 108 4.78 1.40 15.16
C ARG A 108 5.50 0.90 13.90
N MET A 109 4.85 0.10 13.06
CA MET A 109 5.42 -0.25 11.76
C MET A 109 5.56 1.02 10.91
N SER A 110 6.75 1.22 10.36
CA SER A 110 7.00 2.33 9.44
C SER A 110 6.41 2.04 8.05
N ALA A 111 6.20 3.10 7.25
CA ALA A 111 5.85 2.98 5.84
C ALA A 111 6.89 2.13 5.08
N TYR A 112 8.17 2.27 5.41
CA TYR A 112 9.25 1.50 4.82
C TYR A 112 9.12 0.00 5.11
N ASP A 113 8.88 -0.39 6.35
CA ASP A 113 8.74 -1.81 6.71
C ASP A 113 7.46 -2.41 6.12
N ALA A 114 6.37 -1.64 6.12
CA ALA A 114 5.13 -2.05 5.47
C ALA A 114 5.33 -2.29 3.97
N ARG A 115 6.10 -1.42 3.30
CA ARG A 115 6.49 -1.58 1.89
C ARG A 115 7.28 -2.86 1.66
N LEU A 116 8.34 -3.07 2.43
CA LEU A 116 9.20 -4.25 2.28
C LEU A 116 8.39 -5.55 2.46
N VAL A 117 7.56 -5.63 3.49
CA VAL A 117 6.73 -6.83 3.74
C VAL A 117 5.70 -7.05 2.63
N THR A 118 5.00 -5.98 2.22
CA THR A 118 3.90 -6.07 1.25
C THR A 118 4.42 -6.41 -0.15
N LEU A 119 5.42 -5.68 -0.65
CA LEU A 119 5.96 -5.92 -1.98
C LEU A 119 6.73 -7.25 -2.06
N SER A 120 7.35 -7.70 -0.95
CA SER A 120 7.89 -9.06 -0.90
C SER A 120 6.81 -10.13 -1.09
N PHE A 121 5.62 -9.94 -0.50
CA PHE A 121 4.49 -10.86 -0.70
C PHE A 121 4.04 -10.85 -2.17
N VAL A 122 3.80 -9.67 -2.73
CA VAL A 122 3.35 -9.49 -4.12
C VAL A 122 4.29 -10.19 -5.10
N LEU A 123 5.59 -9.95 -4.98
CA LEU A 123 6.61 -10.49 -5.88
C LEU A 123 6.89 -11.98 -5.65
N ALA A 124 6.90 -12.45 -4.39
CA ALA A 124 7.13 -13.86 -4.10
C ALA A 124 6.05 -14.75 -4.73
N TYR A 125 4.79 -14.30 -4.67
CA TYR A 125 3.61 -15.04 -5.12
C TYR A 125 3.12 -14.63 -6.52
N SER A 126 3.81 -13.72 -7.23
CA SER A 126 3.40 -13.20 -8.55
C SER A 126 1.94 -12.73 -8.58
N LEU A 127 1.57 -11.87 -7.64
CA LEU A 127 0.23 -11.31 -7.56
C LEU A 127 0.11 -10.08 -8.46
N HIS A 128 -0.65 -10.20 -9.54
CA HIS A 128 -0.83 -9.12 -10.52
C HIS A 128 -2.05 -8.21 -10.26
N THR A 129 -2.90 -8.57 -9.29
CA THR A 129 -4.17 -7.88 -9.03
C THR A 129 -3.99 -6.41 -8.68
N ILE A 130 -2.82 -6.00 -8.18
CA ILE A 130 -2.55 -4.63 -7.72
C ILE A 130 -1.46 -3.91 -8.52
N ASP A 131 -0.96 -4.51 -9.60
CA ASP A 131 0.17 -3.96 -10.37
C ASP A 131 -0.14 -2.55 -10.89
N HIS A 132 -1.38 -2.34 -11.37
CA HIS A 132 -1.87 -1.04 -11.84
C HIS A 132 -1.86 0.08 -10.77
N GLY A 133 -1.85 -0.29 -9.49
CA GLY A 133 -1.78 0.66 -8.37
C GLY A 133 -0.36 0.85 -7.82
N ILE A 134 0.60 0.00 -8.23
CA ILE A 134 2.01 0.13 -7.85
C ILE A 134 2.69 1.02 -8.87
N ARG A 135 3.40 2.05 -8.41
CA ARG A 135 4.25 2.87 -9.28
C ARG A 135 5.59 2.18 -9.46
N TYR A 136 5.99 1.96 -10.72
CA TYR A 136 7.24 1.33 -11.14
C TYR A 136 7.90 2.01 -12.38
N ASP A 137 7.33 3.11 -12.89
CA ASP A 137 7.74 3.79 -14.14
C ASP A 137 7.60 5.32 -14.07
N THR A 138 7.65 5.92 -12.88
CA THR A 138 7.50 7.38 -12.77
C THR A 138 8.85 8.09 -12.94
N VAL A 139 9.13 8.53 -14.16
CA VAL A 139 10.16 9.56 -14.44
C VAL A 139 9.75 10.86 -13.74
N GLY A 140 10.29 11.17 -12.57
CA GLY A 140 9.94 12.40 -11.83
C GLY A 140 10.42 12.48 -10.38
N LEU A 141 9.98 13.54 -9.68
CA LEU A 141 10.37 13.93 -8.31
C LEU A 141 9.74 13.08 -7.18
N GLU A 142 8.70 12.28 -7.48
CA GLU A 142 8.09 11.36 -6.51
C GLU A 142 8.82 10.01 -6.59
N GLN A 143 9.47 9.60 -5.49
CA GLN A 143 10.17 8.32 -5.45
C GLN A 143 9.21 7.16 -5.73
N ASP A 144 9.60 6.36 -6.70
CA ASP A 144 8.93 5.14 -7.12
C ASP A 144 8.88 4.11 -5.96
N GLU A 145 7.73 3.44 -5.79
CA GLU A 145 7.52 2.48 -4.69
C GLU A 145 8.39 1.24 -4.86
N VAL A 146 8.64 0.83 -6.11
CA VAL A 146 9.51 -0.30 -6.46
C VAL A 146 10.98 0.09 -6.32
N ASP A 147 11.39 1.30 -6.70
CA ASP A 147 12.77 1.78 -6.49
C ASP A 147 13.13 1.79 -4.99
N GLN A 148 12.26 2.36 -4.17
CA GLN A 148 12.44 2.36 -2.72
C GLN A 148 12.52 0.93 -2.18
N PHE A 149 11.68 0.03 -2.67
CA PHE A 149 11.71 -1.37 -2.28
C PHE A 149 13.03 -2.06 -2.63
N VAL A 150 13.51 -1.93 -3.87
CA VAL A 150 14.74 -2.58 -4.31
C VAL A 150 15.93 -2.10 -3.51
N ASN A 151 16.06 -0.78 -3.36
CA ASN A 151 17.17 -0.18 -2.64
C ASN A 151 17.16 -0.58 -1.15
N LEU A 152 16.01 -0.45 -0.48
CA LEU A 152 15.90 -0.79 0.95
C LEU A 152 16.02 -2.30 1.20
N MET A 153 15.43 -3.14 0.36
CA MET A 153 15.52 -4.59 0.49
C MET A 153 16.97 -5.06 0.34
N THR A 154 17.65 -4.57 -0.70
CA THR A 154 19.06 -4.91 -0.95
C THR A 154 19.93 -4.47 0.22
N GLN A 155 19.75 -3.25 0.72
CA GLN A 155 20.48 -2.75 1.89
C GLN A 155 20.22 -3.61 3.13
N ARG A 156 18.97 -3.91 3.45
CA ARG A 156 18.59 -4.72 4.62
C ARG A 156 19.19 -6.12 4.55
N LEU A 157 19.04 -6.81 3.43
CA LEU A 157 19.59 -8.15 3.23
C LEU A 157 21.11 -8.15 3.27
N THR A 158 21.77 -7.13 2.72
CA THR A 158 23.23 -6.98 2.76
C THR A 158 23.74 -6.82 4.19
N VAL A 159 23.12 -5.92 4.97
CA VAL A 159 23.48 -5.72 6.39
C VAL A 159 23.24 -6.99 7.20
N MET A 160 22.12 -7.68 6.98
CA MET A 160 21.76 -8.86 7.75
C MET A 160 22.54 -10.12 7.37
N ALA A 161 23.01 -10.23 6.11
CA ALA A 161 23.74 -11.42 5.66
C ALA A 161 25.14 -11.52 6.27
N GLU A 162 25.69 -10.40 6.77
CA GLU A 162 27.07 -10.19 7.25
C GLU A 162 28.15 -10.46 6.19
N ARG A 163 28.04 -11.54 5.41
CA ARG A 163 28.90 -11.94 4.29
C ARG A 163 28.13 -12.75 3.23
N PHE A 164 28.35 -12.42 1.98
CA PHE A 164 27.96 -13.25 0.83
C PHE A 164 28.97 -14.37 0.62
N ARG A 165 28.49 -15.62 0.54
CA ARG A 165 29.34 -16.84 0.43
C ARG A 165 28.92 -17.73 -0.74
N GLY A 166 28.02 -17.24 -1.58
CA GLY A 166 27.48 -17.95 -2.71
C GLY A 166 28.47 -18.21 -3.83
N ARG A 167 28.16 -19.23 -4.64
CA ARG A 167 28.75 -19.39 -5.99
C ARG A 167 27.71 -18.94 -7.02
N ARG A 168 28.17 -18.54 -8.21
CA ARG A 168 27.25 -18.28 -9.34
C ARG A 168 26.50 -19.58 -9.67
N THR A 169 25.19 -19.56 -9.51
CA THR A 169 24.29 -20.65 -9.89
C THR A 169 23.54 -20.31 -11.19
N LYS A 170 22.81 -21.28 -11.75
CA LYS A 170 21.98 -21.09 -12.96
C LYS A 170 20.84 -20.09 -12.68
N LYS A 171 20.44 -19.31 -13.70
CA LYS A 171 19.38 -18.28 -13.59
C LYS A 171 18.11 -18.79 -12.89
N LYS A 172 17.56 -19.93 -13.31
CA LYS A 172 16.37 -20.54 -12.70
C LYS A 172 16.52 -20.80 -11.19
N SER A 173 17.70 -21.21 -10.73
CA SER A 173 17.97 -21.43 -9.32
C SER A 173 18.03 -20.13 -8.52
N ARG A 174 18.50 -19.03 -9.13
CA ARG A 174 18.56 -17.71 -8.51
C ARG A 174 17.16 -17.08 -8.41
N ALA A 175 16.34 -17.20 -9.46
CA ALA A 175 14.93 -16.80 -9.45
C ALA A 175 14.13 -17.50 -8.34
N ALA A 176 14.32 -18.82 -8.16
CA ALA A 176 13.69 -19.56 -7.06
C ALA A 176 14.18 -19.09 -5.69
N LEU A 177 15.48 -18.80 -5.57
CA LEU A 177 16.09 -18.33 -4.33
C LEU A 177 15.57 -16.95 -3.93
N ILE A 178 15.49 -15.99 -4.86
CA ILE A 178 14.97 -14.64 -4.56
C ILE A 178 13.48 -14.70 -4.17
N ARG A 179 12.66 -15.50 -4.86
CA ARG A 179 11.25 -15.72 -4.46
C ARG A 179 11.15 -16.33 -3.06
N GLY A 180 12.04 -17.27 -2.71
CA GLY A 180 12.12 -17.84 -1.37
C GLY A 180 12.52 -16.82 -0.28
N ILE A 181 13.49 -15.94 -0.58
CA ILE A 181 13.89 -14.83 0.30
C ILE A 181 12.69 -13.91 0.55
N LEU A 182 12.01 -13.47 -0.50
CA LEU A 182 10.86 -12.57 -0.41
C LEU A 182 9.67 -13.24 0.31
N ALA A 183 9.41 -14.53 0.07
CA ALA A 183 8.37 -15.27 0.80
C ALA A 183 8.67 -15.30 2.32
N LEU A 184 9.91 -15.60 2.72
CA LEU A 184 10.31 -15.56 4.13
C LEU A 184 10.22 -14.15 4.72
N TRP A 185 10.62 -13.13 3.96
CA TRP A 185 10.54 -11.74 4.38
C TRP A 185 9.08 -11.30 4.61
N SER A 186 8.17 -11.66 3.71
CA SER A 186 6.73 -11.37 3.84
C SER A 186 6.12 -12.00 5.11
N CYS A 187 6.64 -13.16 5.52
CA CYS A 187 6.26 -13.85 6.75
C CYS A 187 7.01 -13.35 8.00
N ARG A 188 7.83 -12.31 7.88
CA ARG A 188 8.71 -11.75 8.93
C ARG A 188 9.73 -12.73 9.51
N ARG A 189 10.15 -13.72 8.70
CA ARG A 189 11.25 -14.65 9.02
C ARG A 189 12.57 -14.07 8.53
N PHE A 190 12.92 -12.88 9.01
CA PHE A 190 14.03 -12.08 8.47
C PHE A 190 15.39 -12.76 8.57
N SER A 191 15.64 -13.49 9.66
CA SER A 191 16.88 -14.26 9.84
C SER A 191 17.01 -15.37 8.79
N ASP A 192 15.93 -16.08 8.49
CA ASP A 192 15.94 -17.14 7.47
C ASP A 192 16.09 -16.56 6.06
N ALA A 193 15.43 -15.44 5.78
CA ALA A 193 15.58 -14.69 4.53
C ALA A 193 17.05 -14.26 4.33
N SER A 194 17.69 -13.76 5.40
CA SER A 194 19.12 -13.40 5.39
C SER A 194 20.03 -14.60 5.13
N VAL A 195 19.77 -15.75 5.75
CA VAL A 195 20.54 -16.98 5.51
C VAL A 195 20.47 -17.39 4.03
N LEU A 196 19.29 -17.27 3.40
CA LEU A 196 19.16 -17.51 1.96
C LEU A 196 19.86 -16.44 1.11
N ALA A 197 19.77 -15.17 1.48
CA ALA A 197 20.45 -14.08 0.79
C ALA A 197 21.98 -14.25 0.79
N SER A 198 22.56 -14.78 1.87
CA SER A 198 24.00 -15.08 1.95
C SER A 198 24.49 -16.09 0.90
N ARG A 199 23.58 -16.81 0.23
CA ARG A 199 23.88 -17.76 -0.86
C ARG A 199 24.10 -17.08 -2.21
N PHE A 200 23.92 -15.77 -2.30
CA PHE A 200 24.37 -14.99 -3.44
C PHE A 200 25.89 -14.74 -3.36
N PRO A 201 26.56 -14.53 -4.51
CA PRO A 201 28.00 -14.26 -4.53
C PRO A 201 28.34 -12.83 -4.07
N SER A 202 27.41 -11.88 -4.21
CA SER A 202 27.58 -10.50 -3.76
C SER A 202 26.22 -9.79 -3.59
N ALA A 203 26.22 -8.58 -3.04
CA ALA A 203 25.03 -7.73 -2.93
C ALA A 203 24.50 -7.30 -4.31
N GLU A 204 25.42 -7.00 -5.24
CA GLU A 204 25.08 -6.62 -6.61
C GLU A 204 24.36 -7.78 -7.33
N ALA A 205 24.87 -9.01 -7.18
CA ALA A 205 24.21 -10.17 -7.77
C ALA A 205 22.82 -10.46 -7.16
N LEU A 206 22.60 -10.10 -5.88
CA LEU A 206 21.29 -10.17 -5.24
C LEU A 206 20.35 -9.10 -5.81
N GLN A 207 20.83 -7.87 -5.95
CA GLN A 207 20.08 -6.75 -6.51
C GLN A 207 19.71 -7.01 -7.97
N ASP A 208 20.64 -7.50 -8.79
CA ASP A 208 20.41 -7.86 -10.19
C ASP A 208 19.25 -8.87 -10.33
N GLU A 209 19.24 -9.89 -9.48
CA GLU A 209 18.18 -10.92 -9.51
C GLU A 209 16.84 -10.41 -8.96
N LEU A 210 16.86 -9.42 -8.06
CA LEU A 210 15.65 -8.70 -7.65
C LEU A 210 15.10 -7.84 -8.80
N CYS A 211 15.97 -7.17 -9.54
CA CYS A 211 15.60 -6.36 -10.71
C CYS A 211 15.05 -7.24 -11.85
N ASP A 212 15.67 -8.39 -12.11
CA ASP A 212 15.18 -9.38 -13.07
C ASP A 212 13.77 -9.88 -12.69
N LEU A 213 13.53 -10.15 -11.39
CA LEU A 213 12.20 -10.56 -10.90
C LEU A 213 11.16 -9.46 -11.10
N ILE A 214 11.51 -8.20 -10.87
CA ILE A 214 10.62 -7.05 -11.07
C ILE A 214 10.28 -6.89 -12.56
N ALA A 215 11.28 -6.97 -13.43
CA ALA A 215 11.06 -6.92 -14.87
C ALA A 215 10.14 -8.07 -15.33
N GLU A 216 10.35 -9.29 -14.84
CA GLU A 216 9.47 -10.44 -15.09
C GLU A 216 8.04 -10.18 -14.59
N HIS A 217 7.88 -9.68 -13.35
CA HIS A 217 6.57 -9.46 -12.73
C HIS A 217 5.75 -8.40 -13.46
N PHE A 218 6.36 -7.26 -13.80
CA PHE A 218 5.65 -6.16 -14.47
C PHE A 218 5.66 -6.25 -16.00
N GLY A 219 6.23 -7.32 -16.58
CA GLY A 219 6.31 -7.50 -18.04
C GLY A 219 7.21 -6.47 -18.73
N LEU A 220 8.26 -6.00 -18.04
CA LEU A 220 9.22 -5.03 -18.57
C LEU A 220 10.37 -5.73 -19.31
N PRO A 221 10.92 -5.12 -20.39
CA PRO A 221 12.11 -5.66 -21.05
C PRO A 221 13.33 -5.74 -20.13
N SER A 222 13.46 -4.76 -19.24
CA SER A 222 14.44 -4.68 -18.17
C SER A 222 13.95 -3.71 -17.10
N TYR A 223 14.53 -3.80 -15.90
CA TYR A 223 14.29 -2.87 -14.82
C TYR A 223 15.62 -2.50 -14.17
N GLN A 224 15.78 -1.22 -13.81
CA GLN A 224 16.92 -0.70 -13.09
C GLN A 224 16.42 0.35 -12.10
N PRO A 225 16.69 0.22 -10.79
CA PRO A 225 16.23 1.20 -9.82
C PRO A 225 16.98 2.51 -10.02
N THR A 226 16.31 3.63 -9.85
CA THR A 226 17.00 4.91 -9.73
C THR A 226 17.90 4.87 -8.49
N ALA A 227 19.14 5.32 -8.63
CA ALA A 227 20.04 5.44 -7.49
C ALA A 227 19.38 6.33 -6.43
N LEU A 228 19.31 5.84 -5.18
CA LEU A 228 19.05 6.73 -4.06
C LEU A 228 20.11 7.82 -4.12
N TRP A 229 19.70 9.06 -4.30
CA TRP A 229 20.60 10.20 -4.15
C TRP A 229 21.25 10.02 -2.79
N SER A 230 22.57 9.81 -2.79
CA SER A 230 23.37 9.78 -1.58
C SER A 230 23.26 11.17 -0.95
N ALA A 231 22.34 11.30 0.00
CA ALA A 231 22.30 12.43 0.93
C ALA A 231 23.29 12.16 2.07
#